data_AF-A0A2G9NFZ9-F1
#
_entry.id   AF-A0A2G9NFZ9-F1
#
_cell.length_a   1.000
_cell.length_b   1.000
_cell.length_c   1.000
_cell.angle_alpha   90.00
_cell.angle_beta   90.00
_cell.angle_gamma   90.00
#
_symmetry.space_group_name_H-M   'P 1'
#
loop_
_entity.id
_entity.type
_entity.pdbx_description
1 polymer ?
#
loop_
_entity_poly.entity_id
_entity_poly.type
_entity_poly.pdbx_seq_one_letter_code
_entity_poly.pdbx_strand_id
1 'polypeptide(L)'
;MRKAKKESGLSDVYKFILIIFLIFFIGFFLNESYNIGLIAPAAISIFAGISFFYQWKKSFFNFILFFLTAVFIFIAIEISFNFLIYIPLISSIVCAYAVSYIYDKSPKDKTYNLLLLVVFIVLWIILAFNVSYRDDWVMENVINVPFVILLIVISRWFKFSKLSYSLIFLFMLLNIIGSHYTYAEVPFGFWLQDYFNQSRNHYDRIVHFSFGLLFAYPIREIFMRIGKSKGFWALWTPIELVLGLSAIYEILEWWIAVMFGGDLGIAYLGTQGDIWDAQWDMFLAGLGSMITIFIVLAVLLIFKYKDYLKELKESFKVNKKPLGEKALEKIQRRKR
;
A
#
# COMPACT_ATOMS: atom_id res chain seq x y z
N MET A 1 4.80 8.99 -51.27
CA MET A 1 4.10 7.73 -50.90
C MET A 1 3.87 7.68 -49.40
N ARG A 2 2.61 7.48 -49.01
CA ARG A 2 2.12 7.38 -47.63
C ARG A 2 2.74 6.16 -46.91
N LYS A 3 3.17 6.31 -45.66
CA LYS A 3 3.11 5.22 -44.68
C LYS A 3 2.13 5.63 -43.58
N ALA A 4 0.88 5.27 -43.81
CA ALA A 4 -0.19 5.42 -42.84
C ALA A 4 -0.05 4.33 -41.76
N LYS A 5 -0.04 4.78 -40.50
CA LYS A 5 -0.95 4.34 -39.43
C LYS A 5 -1.19 2.83 -39.29
N LYS A 6 -0.53 2.22 -38.31
CA LYS A 6 -0.95 0.93 -37.71
C LYS A 6 -0.70 0.91 -36.20
N GLU A 7 -1.20 1.93 -35.49
CA GLU A 7 -1.22 1.97 -34.01
C GLU A 7 -2.64 1.85 -33.42
N SER A 8 -3.69 1.84 -34.26
CA SER A 8 -5.08 1.81 -33.78
C SER A 8 -5.53 0.46 -33.21
N GLY A 9 -4.94 -0.66 -33.64
CA GLY A 9 -5.38 -1.99 -33.20
C GLY A 9 -5.04 -2.31 -31.74
N LEU A 10 -3.90 -1.84 -31.24
CA LEU A 10 -3.46 -2.10 -29.86
C LEU A 10 -4.33 -1.33 -28.85
N SER A 11 -4.59 -0.04 -29.11
CA SER A 11 -5.44 0.84 -28.29
C SER A 11 -6.80 0.25 -27.97
N ASP A 12 -7.44 -0.35 -28.97
CA ASP A 12 -8.83 -0.77 -28.88
C ASP A 12 -8.96 -2.13 -28.16
N VAL A 13 -7.94 -2.99 -28.29
CA VAL A 13 -7.80 -4.21 -27.47
C VAL A 13 -7.58 -3.85 -25.99
N TYR A 14 -6.81 -2.82 -25.68
CA TYR A 14 -6.60 -2.40 -24.27
C TYR A 14 -7.84 -1.82 -23.62
N LYS A 15 -8.63 -1.02 -24.35
CA LYS A 15 -9.91 -0.50 -23.86
C LYS A 15 -10.91 -1.64 -23.64
N PHE A 16 -10.95 -2.61 -24.55
CA PHE A 16 -11.81 -3.78 -24.43
C PHE A 16 -11.45 -4.64 -23.23
N ILE A 17 -10.16 -4.88 -22.99
CA ILE A 17 -9.65 -5.61 -21.81
C ILE A 17 -9.95 -4.86 -20.51
N LEU A 18 -9.75 -3.55 -20.47
CA LEU A 18 -10.04 -2.73 -19.29
C LEU A 18 -11.56 -2.70 -18.98
N ILE A 19 -12.40 -2.65 -20.00
CA ILE A 19 -13.86 -2.71 -19.86
C ILE A 19 -14.30 -4.08 -19.34
N ILE A 20 -13.73 -5.18 -19.85
CA ILE A 20 -14.02 -6.53 -19.32
C ILE A 20 -13.57 -6.66 -17.86
N PHE A 21 -12.37 -6.18 -17.53
CA PHE A 21 -11.89 -6.18 -16.15
C PHE A 21 -12.80 -5.35 -15.23
N LEU A 22 -13.23 -4.15 -15.66
CA LEU A 22 -14.17 -3.31 -14.92
C LEU A 22 -15.55 -3.97 -14.77
N ILE A 23 -16.06 -4.65 -15.80
CA ILE A 23 -17.34 -5.37 -15.74
C ILE A 23 -17.26 -6.55 -14.77
N PHE A 24 -16.15 -7.30 -14.79
CA PHE A 24 -15.93 -8.39 -13.84
C PHE A 24 -15.70 -7.87 -12.42
N PHE A 25 -14.96 -6.76 -12.26
CA PHE A 25 -14.73 -6.09 -10.98
C PHE A 25 -16.05 -5.59 -10.40
N ILE A 26 -16.85 -4.86 -11.18
CA ILE A 26 -18.17 -4.38 -10.77
C ILE A 26 -19.12 -5.57 -10.51
N GLY A 27 -19.12 -6.60 -11.36
CA GLY A 27 -19.94 -7.79 -11.18
C GLY A 27 -19.57 -8.63 -9.96
N PHE A 28 -18.29 -8.63 -9.56
CA PHE A 28 -17.80 -9.27 -8.34
C PHE A 28 -18.22 -8.48 -7.07
N PHE A 29 -18.24 -7.15 -7.14
CA PHE A 29 -18.69 -6.29 -6.03
C PHE A 29 -20.21 -6.15 -5.92
N LEU A 30 -20.96 -6.37 -7.00
CA LEU A 30 -22.43 -6.17 -7.02
C LEU A 30 -23.24 -7.45 -6.78
N ASN A 31 -22.62 -8.61 -6.61
CA ASN A 31 -23.34 -9.88 -6.57
C ASN A 31 -23.16 -10.58 -5.22
N GLU A 32 -24.15 -10.42 -4.31
CA GLU A 32 -24.19 -11.05 -2.98
C GLU A 32 -24.38 -12.58 -3.01
N SER A 33 -24.52 -13.16 -4.20
CA SER A 33 -24.86 -14.56 -4.37
C SER A 33 -24.20 -15.06 -5.65
N TYR A 34 -23.08 -15.79 -5.56
CA TYR A 34 -22.87 -17.06 -6.27
C TYR A 34 -21.46 -17.64 -6.00
N ASN A 35 -21.47 -18.94 -5.75
CA ASN A 35 -20.36 -19.87 -5.61
C ASN A 35 -19.62 -20.07 -6.95
N ILE A 36 -18.93 -19.04 -7.46
CA ILE A 36 -18.10 -19.15 -8.66
C ILE A 36 -16.76 -19.77 -8.24
N GLY A 37 -16.77 -21.09 -8.02
CA GLY A 37 -15.59 -21.84 -7.62
C GLY A 37 -14.43 -21.67 -8.60
N LEU A 38 -13.20 -21.55 -8.05
CA LEU A 38 -11.81 -21.70 -8.56
C LEU A 38 -11.45 -21.29 -10.01
N ILE A 39 -12.34 -21.40 -10.97
CA ILE A 39 -12.16 -21.13 -12.40
C ILE A 39 -12.01 -19.63 -12.68
N ALA A 40 -12.80 -18.78 -12.03
CA ALA A 40 -12.71 -17.32 -12.24
C ALA A 40 -11.40 -16.71 -11.70
N PRO A 41 -10.96 -17.01 -10.46
CA PRO A 41 -9.66 -16.55 -9.96
C PRO A 41 -8.47 -17.08 -10.78
N ALA A 42 -8.52 -18.36 -11.19
CA ALA A 42 -7.47 -18.97 -12.01
C ALA A 42 -7.39 -18.35 -13.41
N ALA A 43 -8.53 -18.08 -14.05
CA ALA A 43 -8.57 -17.41 -15.35
C ALA A 43 -8.04 -15.97 -15.28
N ILE A 44 -8.42 -15.21 -14.23
CA ILE A 44 -7.90 -13.87 -13.97
C ILE A 44 -6.39 -13.90 -13.73
N SER A 45 -5.90 -14.90 -13.00
CA SER A 45 -4.47 -15.08 -12.69
C SER A 45 -3.63 -15.42 -13.93
N ILE A 46 -4.12 -16.31 -14.78
CA ILE A 46 -3.49 -16.65 -16.06
C ILE A 46 -3.49 -15.43 -16.99
N PHE A 47 -4.59 -14.67 -17.03
CA PHE A 47 -4.70 -13.47 -17.86
C PHE A 47 -3.79 -12.32 -17.40
N ALA A 48 -3.65 -12.15 -16.08
CA ALA A 48 -2.71 -11.21 -15.47
C ALA A 48 -1.25 -11.63 -15.73
N GLY A 49 -0.94 -12.94 -15.65
CA GLY A 49 0.37 -13.49 -15.97
C GLY A 49 0.78 -13.33 -17.44
N ILE A 50 -0.16 -13.50 -18.38
CA ILE A 50 0.08 -13.26 -19.82
C ILE A 50 0.26 -11.76 -20.10
N SER A 51 -0.53 -10.91 -19.44
CA SER A 51 -0.37 -9.45 -19.52
C SER A 51 0.97 -8.97 -18.94
N PHE A 52 1.46 -9.63 -17.87
CA PHE A 52 2.76 -9.44 -17.24
C PHE A 52 3.93 -9.70 -18.19
N PHE A 53 3.90 -10.80 -18.94
CA PHE A 53 5.00 -11.17 -19.86
C PHE A 53 5.21 -10.12 -20.97
N TYR A 54 4.16 -9.34 -21.29
CA TYR A 54 4.18 -8.38 -22.38
C TYR A 54 4.45 -6.93 -21.97
N GLN A 55 4.27 -6.53 -20.70
CA GLN A 55 4.15 -5.10 -20.34
C GLN A 55 5.07 -4.56 -19.23
N TRP A 56 5.68 -5.39 -18.38
CA TRP A 56 6.44 -4.91 -17.20
C TRP A 56 7.55 -3.89 -17.52
N LYS A 57 8.14 -3.93 -18.71
CA LYS A 57 9.24 -3.02 -19.10
C LYS A 57 8.82 -1.60 -19.48
N LYS A 58 7.52 -1.27 -19.59
CA LYS A 58 7.08 -0.04 -20.29
C LYS A 58 6.69 1.17 -19.42
N SER A 59 6.19 1.01 -18.18
CA SER A 59 5.74 2.16 -17.36
C SER A 59 5.52 1.83 -15.89
N PHE A 60 5.83 2.77 -15.00
CA PHE A 60 5.54 2.74 -13.55
C PHE A 60 4.03 2.60 -13.26
N PHE A 61 3.17 3.17 -14.10
CA PHE A 61 1.71 3.05 -13.96
C PHE A 61 1.22 1.61 -14.18
N ASN A 62 1.79 0.90 -15.16
CA ASN A 62 1.45 -0.50 -15.43
C ASN A 62 1.91 -1.42 -14.29
N PHE A 63 2.95 -1.02 -13.56
CA PHE A 63 3.43 -1.74 -12.39
C PHE A 63 2.49 -1.56 -11.18
N ILE A 64 1.98 -0.36 -10.91
CA ILE A 64 1.00 -0.13 -9.83
C ILE A 64 -0.28 -0.93 -10.11
N LEU A 65 -0.79 -0.88 -11.34
CA LEU A 65 -1.99 -1.63 -11.72
C LEU A 65 -1.78 -3.14 -11.56
N PHE A 66 -0.59 -3.64 -11.92
CA PHE A 66 -0.20 -5.03 -11.68
C PHE A 66 -0.12 -5.37 -10.19
N PHE A 67 0.52 -4.53 -9.37
CA PHE A 67 0.65 -4.75 -7.93
C PHE A 67 -0.72 -4.88 -7.26
N LEU A 68 -1.62 -3.94 -7.56
CA LEU A 68 -2.99 -3.98 -7.06
C LEU A 68 -3.72 -5.24 -7.53
N THR A 69 -3.55 -5.64 -8.80
CA THR A 69 -4.16 -6.88 -9.34
C THR A 69 -3.56 -8.14 -8.71
N ALA A 70 -2.25 -8.17 -8.45
CA ALA A 70 -1.56 -9.31 -7.86
C ALA A 70 -1.89 -9.48 -6.36
N VAL A 71 -2.01 -8.38 -5.62
CA VAL A 71 -2.53 -8.37 -4.24
C VAL A 71 -3.96 -8.90 -4.24
N PHE A 72 -4.81 -8.43 -5.17
CA PHE A 72 -6.19 -8.92 -5.30
C PHE A 72 -6.27 -10.41 -5.66
N ILE A 73 -5.41 -10.88 -6.56
CA ILE A 73 -5.30 -12.30 -6.93
C ILE A 73 -4.79 -13.13 -5.75
N PHE A 74 -3.81 -12.64 -5.00
CA PHE A 74 -3.25 -13.33 -3.85
C PHE A 74 -4.29 -13.48 -2.74
N ILE A 75 -5.01 -12.40 -2.42
CA ILE A 75 -6.18 -12.41 -1.53
C ILE A 75 -7.25 -13.39 -2.05
N ALA A 76 -7.54 -13.41 -3.36
CA ALA A 76 -8.52 -14.31 -3.95
C ALA A 76 -8.09 -15.80 -3.97
N ILE A 77 -6.80 -16.09 -4.05
CA ILE A 77 -6.24 -17.46 -4.05
C ILE A 77 -6.20 -18.03 -2.63
N GLU A 78 -5.97 -17.21 -1.62
CA GLU A 78 -5.87 -17.66 -0.24
C GLU A 78 -7.19 -18.13 0.38
N ILE A 79 -8.31 -17.63 -0.14
CA ILE A 79 -9.67 -18.13 0.17
C ILE A 79 -9.78 -19.64 -0.13
N SER A 80 -8.91 -20.19 -0.98
CA SER A 80 -8.75 -21.64 -1.19
C SER A 80 -7.65 -22.23 -0.29
N PHE A 81 -8.02 -22.48 0.97
CA PHE A 81 -7.27 -23.20 2.02
C PHE A 81 -6.41 -24.35 1.48
N ASN A 82 -5.08 -24.17 1.41
CA ASN A 82 -4.06 -25.24 1.49
C ASN A 82 -2.59 -24.75 1.40
N PHE A 83 -2.33 -23.44 1.27
CA PHE A 83 -0.96 -22.91 1.12
C PHE A 83 -0.33 -22.29 2.38
N LEU A 84 -1.03 -22.27 3.53
CA LEU A 84 -0.56 -21.63 4.78
C LEU A 84 0.83 -22.09 5.25
N ILE A 85 1.22 -23.34 4.96
CA ILE A 85 2.53 -23.90 5.38
C ILE A 85 3.69 -23.33 4.53
N TYR A 86 3.42 -22.81 3.33
CA TYR A 86 4.45 -22.34 2.40
C TYR A 86 4.72 -20.83 2.49
N ILE A 87 3.90 -20.06 3.18
CA ILE A 87 4.04 -18.60 3.31
C ILE A 87 5.37 -18.20 3.98
N PRO A 88 5.80 -18.86 5.08
CA PRO A 88 7.11 -18.59 5.67
C PRO A 88 8.26 -18.84 4.68
N LEU A 89 8.14 -19.91 3.88
CA LEU A 89 9.16 -20.33 2.91
C LEU A 89 9.20 -19.40 1.69
N ILE A 90 8.05 -19.06 1.11
CA ILE A 90 7.93 -18.15 -0.03
C ILE A 90 8.43 -16.75 0.35
N SER A 91 8.02 -16.24 1.52
CA SER A 91 8.49 -14.96 2.05
C SER A 91 10.01 -14.98 2.26
N SER A 92 10.56 -16.08 2.80
CA SER A 92 12.01 -16.24 2.99
C SER A 92 12.80 -16.28 1.67
N ILE A 93 12.26 -16.94 0.64
CA ILE A 93 12.87 -16.98 -0.71
C ILE A 93 12.84 -15.60 -1.38
N VAL A 94 11.71 -14.89 -1.28
CA VAL A 94 11.56 -13.52 -1.78
C VAL A 94 12.55 -12.58 -1.08
N CYS A 95 12.66 -12.69 0.24
CA CYS A 95 13.61 -11.93 1.06
C CYS A 95 15.07 -12.22 0.69
N ALA A 96 15.43 -13.49 0.51
CA ALA A 96 16.77 -13.90 0.07
C ALA A 96 17.11 -13.36 -1.33
N TYR A 97 16.15 -13.41 -2.26
CA TYR A 97 16.30 -12.83 -3.60
C TYR A 97 16.46 -11.31 -3.53
N ALA A 98 15.70 -10.64 -2.67
CA ALA A 98 15.79 -9.19 -2.46
C ALA A 98 17.16 -8.78 -1.92
N VAL A 99 17.66 -9.49 -0.90
CA VAL A 99 19.00 -9.29 -0.31
C VAL A 99 20.08 -9.48 -1.36
N SER A 100 20.03 -10.58 -2.12
CA SER A 100 20.99 -10.89 -3.20
C SER A 100 20.98 -9.81 -4.29
N TYR A 101 19.79 -9.40 -4.74
CA TYR A 101 19.63 -8.34 -5.74
C TYR A 101 20.15 -6.97 -5.28
N ILE A 102 19.89 -6.62 -4.01
CA ILE A 102 20.34 -5.36 -3.42
C ILE A 102 21.87 -5.35 -3.27
N TYR A 103 22.45 -6.48 -2.86
CA TYR A 103 23.89 -6.68 -2.72
C TYR A 103 24.62 -6.55 -4.07
N ASP A 104 24.14 -7.25 -5.10
CA ASP A 104 24.79 -7.34 -6.43
C ASP A 104 24.80 -6.00 -7.20
N LYS A 105 23.83 -5.12 -6.93
CA LYS A 105 23.69 -3.80 -7.59
C LYS A 105 24.24 -2.63 -6.76
N SER A 106 25.08 -2.87 -5.75
CA SER A 106 25.40 -1.88 -4.72
C SER A 106 26.74 -1.14 -4.90
N PRO A 107 26.76 0.20 -5.10
CA PRO A 107 27.92 1.04 -4.77
C PRO A 107 27.98 1.35 -3.26
N LYS A 108 29.16 1.71 -2.75
CA LYS A 108 29.56 1.87 -1.32
C LYS A 108 28.60 2.61 -0.34
N ASP A 109 27.55 3.29 -0.80
CA ASP A 109 26.57 4.02 0.02
C ASP A 109 25.29 3.23 0.42
N LYS A 110 25.10 1.98 -0.03
CA LYS A 110 23.87 1.19 0.28
C LYS A 110 23.96 0.23 1.48
N THR A 111 25.03 0.24 2.27
CA THR A 111 25.16 -0.62 3.46
C THR A 111 24.00 -0.43 4.43
N TYR A 112 23.50 0.80 4.55
CA TYR A 112 22.39 1.13 5.46
C TYR A 112 21.08 0.42 5.10
N ASN A 113 20.64 0.49 3.84
CA ASN A 113 19.38 -0.11 3.42
C ASN A 113 19.43 -1.64 3.48
N LEU A 114 20.58 -2.22 3.12
CA LEU A 114 20.81 -3.64 3.22
C LEU A 114 20.80 -4.09 4.69
N LEU A 115 21.42 -3.32 5.58
CA LEU A 115 21.39 -3.59 7.02
C LEU A 115 19.96 -3.59 7.56
N LEU A 116 19.17 -2.56 7.24
CA LEU A 116 17.76 -2.50 7.66
C LEU A 116 16.96 -3.72 7.16
N LEU A 117 17.15 -4.11 5.89
CA LEU A 117 16.47 -5.27 5.32
C LEU A 117 16.90 -6.57 6.00
N VAL A 118 18.19 -6.78 6.22
CA VAL A 118 18.71 -7.97 6.90
C VAL A 118 18.19 -8.05 8.33
N VAL A 119 18.25 -6.96 9.08
CA VAL A 119 17.71 -6.88 10.44
C VAL A 119 16.21 -7.18 10.43
N PHE A 120 15.46 -6.59 9.50
CA PHE A 120 14.03 -6.85 9.36
C PHE A 120 13.74 -8.33 9.11
N ILE A 121 14.45 -8.96 8.15
CA ILE A 121 14.28 -10.38 7.82
C ILE A 121 14.60 -11.26 9.03
N VAL A 122 15.70 -10.99 9.74
CA VAL A 122 16.08 -11.76 10.93
C VAL A 122 15.01 -11.66 12.00
N LEU A 123 14.52 -10.44 12.30
CA LEU A 123 13.47 -10.24 13.29
C LEU A 123 12.14 -10.89 12.87
N TRP A 124 11.76 -10.76 11.60
CA TRP A 124 10.57 -11.41 11.06
C TRP A 124 10.65 -12.93 11.14
N ILE A 125 11.82 -13.54 10.85
CA ILE A 125 12.03 -14.98 11.02
C ILE A 125 11.90 -15.38 12.48
N ILE A 126 12.51 -14.63 13.41
CA ILE A 126 12.43 -14.91 14.84
C ILE A 126 10.97 -14.86 15.32
N LEU A 127 10.22 -13.82 14.90
CA LEU A 127 8.82 -13.63 15.26
C LEU A 127 7.86 -14.53 14.46
N ALA A 128 8.32 -15.21 13.41
CA ALA A 128 7.54 -16.24 12.73
C ALA A 128 7.54 -17.57 13.52
N PHE A 129 8.41 -17.73 14.52
CA PHE A 129 8.37 -18.88 15.42
C PHE A 129 7.37 -18.66 16.56
N ASN A 130 6.61 -19.70 16.89
CA ASN A 130 5.66 -19.71 18.02
C ASN A 130 4.62 -18.57 17.98
N VAL A 131 4.07 -18.30 16.79
CA VAL A 131 2.98 -17.33 16.61
C VAL A 131 1.73 -17.75 17.39
N SER A 132 1.02 -16.77 17.94
CA SER A 132 -0.11 -17.02 18.85
C SER A 132 -1.30 -17.67 18.13
N TYR A 133 -1.68 -17.11 16.99
CA TYR A 133 -2.75 -17.62 16.13
C TYR A 133 -2.24 -17.70 14.69
N ARG A 134 -2.16 -18.93 14.14
CA ARG A 134 -1.52 -19.16 12.83
C ARG A 134 -2.33 -18.60 11.66
N ASP A 135 -3.65 -18.68 11.74
CA ASP A 135 -4.54 -18.21 10.68
C ASP A 135 -4.53 -16.68 10.62
N ASP A 136 -4.61 -16.00 11.77
CA ASP A 136 -4.43 -14.55 11.87
C ASP A 136 -3.03 -14.11 11.42
N TRP A 137 -1.97 -14.81 11.86
CA TRP A 137 -0.60 -14.49 11.45
C TRP A 137 -0.44 -14.54 9.92
N VAL A 138 -1.04 -15.53 9.26
CA VAL A 138 -1.02 -15.60 7.80
C VAL A 138 -1.74 -14.41 7.20
N MET A 139 -2.98 -14.17 7.61
CA MET A 139 -3.82 -13.09 7.07
C MET A 139 -3.18 -11.71 7.24
N GLU A 140 -2.52 -11.46 8.37
CA GLU A 140 -1.73 -10.24 8.59
C GLU A 140 -0.51 -10.13 7.67
N ASN A 141 0.17 -11.25 7.38
CA ASN A 141 1.35 -11.25 6.52
C ASN A 141 1.01 -11.15 5.02
N VAL A 142 -0.24 -11.38 4.66
CA VAL A 142 -0.72 -11.38 3.28
C VAL A 142 -0.71 -10.01 2.65
N ILE A 143 -0.87 -8.96 3.45
CA ILE A 143 -0.72 -7.57 3.02
C ILE A 143 0.75 -7.13 3.16
N ASN A 144 1.41 -7.55 4.23
CA ASN A 144 2.78 -7.14 4.56
C ASN A 144 3.84 -7.66 3.57
N VAL A 145 3.77 -8.93 3.14
CA VAL A 145 4.76 -9.51 2.21
C VAL A 145 4.71 -8.84 0.84
N PRO A 146 3.53 -8.67 0.18
CA PRO A 146 3.44 -7.87 -1.03
C PRO A 146 3.94 -6.44 -0.85
N PHE A 147 3.67 -5.80 0.28
CA PHE A 147 4.17 -4.45 0.55
C PHE A 147 5.71 -4.39 0.58
N VAL A 148 6.39 -5.37 1.20
CA VAL A 148 7.86 -5.45 1.17
C VAL A 148 8.37 -5.68 -0.26
N ILE A 149 7.73 -6.58 -1.02
CA ILE A 149 8.05 -6.81 -2.45
C ILE A 149 7.91 -5.51 -3.24
N LEU A 150 6.82 -4.77 -3.01
CA LEU A 150 6.57 -3.48 -3.65
C LEU A 150 7.72 -2.51 -3.39
N LEU A 151 8.17 -2.39 -2.14
CA LEU A 151 9.29 -1.51 -1.78
C LEU A 151 10.59 -1.91 -2.50
N ILE A 152 10.93 -3.20 -2.51
CA ILE A 152 12.12 -3.71 -3.21
C ILE A 152 12.03 -3.40 -4.71
N VAL A 153 10.86 -3.58 -5.30
CA VAL A 153 10.65 -3.34 -6.72
C VAL A 153 10.68 -1.83 -7.04
N ILE A 154 9.97 -0.99 -6.28
CA ILE A 154 9.97 0.47 -6.43
C ILE A 154 11.38 1.03 -6.28
N SER A 155 12.22 0.44 -5.43
CA SER A 155 13.62 0.86 -5.23
C SER A 155 14.45 0.86 -6.52
N ARG A 156 13.98 0.19 -7.58
CA ARG A 156 14.58 0.18 -8.93
C ARG A 156 14.42 1.51 -9.67
N TRP A 157 13.33 2.22 -9.44
CA TRP A 157 13.01 3.49 -10.13
C TRP A 157 13.05 4.69 -9.20
N PHE A 158 12.80 4.47 -7.91
CA PHE A 158 12.73 5.52 -6.91
C PHE A 158 13.47 5.11 -5.64
N LYS A 159 14.49 5.89 -5.27
CA LYS A 159 15.22 5.67 -4.01
C LYS A 159 14.73 6.65 -2.96
N PHE A 160 14.14 6.12 -1.90
CA PHE A 160 13.82 6.87 -0.70
C PHE A 160 15.09 7.40 -0.02
N SER A 161 14.92 8.47 0.77
CA SER A 161 15.95 8.96 1.68
C SER A 161 16.21 7.96 2.81
N LYS A 162 17.38 8.06 3.47
CA LYS A 162 17.70 7.22 4.64
C LYS A 162 16.61 7.33 5.71
N LEU A 163 16.15 8.55 5.99
CA LEU A 163 15.05 8.81 6.93
C LEU A 163 13.77 8.05 6.54
N SER A 164 13.34 8.14 5.28
CA SER A 164 12.15 7.44 4.82
C SER A 164 12.29 5.91 4.93
N TYR A 165 13.46 5.35 4.63
CA TYR A 165 13.72 3.92 4.88
C TYR A 165 13.68 3.58 6.38
N SER A 166 14.21 4.42 7.26
CA SER A 166 14.14 4.21 8.71
C SER A 166 12.69 4.23 9.22
N LEU A 167 11.88 5.20 8.77
CA LEU A 167 10.49 5.33 9.18
C LEU A 167 9.65 4.14 8.72
N ILE A 168 9.81 3.72 7.46
CA ILE A 168 9.16 2.52 6.93
C ILE A 168 9.60 1.30 7.74
N PHE A 169 10.91 1.14 8.00
CA PHE A 169 11.42 0.03 8.81
C PHE A 169 10.80 -0.02 10.20
N LEU A 170 10.73 1.12 10.91
CA LEU A 170 10.10 1.20 12.23
C LEU A 170 8.62 0.79 12.20
N PHE A 171 7.87 1.24 11.20
CA PHE A 171 6.48 0.81 11.04
C PHE A 171 6.34 -0.68 10.76
N MET A 172 7.22 -1.22 9.90
CA MET A 172 7.24 -2.65 9.61
C MET A 172 7.55 -3.47 10.87
N LEU A 173 8.37 -2.95 11.81
CA LEU A 173 8.59 -3.63 13.09
C LEU A 173 7.32 -3.71 13.93
N LEU A 174 6.49 -2.66 13.94
CA LEU A 174 5.20 -2.70 14.64
C LEU A 174 4.29 -3.77 14.03
N ASN A 175 4.21 -3.84 12.70
CA ASN A 175 3.38 -4.84 12.00
C ASN A 175 3.78 -6.29 12.32
N ILE A 176 5.08 -6.60 12.30
CA ILE A 176 5.53 -7.98 12.59
C ILE A 176 5.35 -8.37 14.06
N ILE A 177 5.36 -7.39 14.98
CA ILE A 177 5.02 -7.61 16.40
C ILE A 177 3.52 -7.87 16.54
N GLY A 178 2.68 -7.02 15.93
CA GLY A 178 1.23 -7.19 15.90
C GLY A 178 0.83 -8.55 15.33
N SER A 179 1.40 -8.92 14.19
CA SER A 179 1.14 -10.20 13.54
C SER A 179 1.58 -11.41 14.39
N HIS A 180 2.71 -11.34 15.11
CA HIS A 180 3.18 -12.45 15.95
C HIS A 180 2.21 -12.79 17.10
N TYR A 181 1.69 -11.76 17.77
CA TYR A 181 0.78 -11.94 18.90
C TYR A 181 -0.69 -12.01 18.48
N THR A 182 -1.05 -11.51 17.29
CA THR A 182 -2.35 -10.91 16.97
C THR A 182 -2.51 -9.55 17.67
N TYR A 183 -3.02 -8.56 16.93
CA TYR A 183 -3.07 -7.16 17.37
C TYR A 183 -3.79 -6.96 18.71
N ALA A 184 -4.88 -7.70 18.95
CA ALA A 184 -5.64 -7.66 20.20
C ALA A 184 -4.88 -8.22 21.42
N GLU A 185 -3.80 -8.98 21.20
CA GLU A 185 -3.10 -9.75 22.23
C GLU A 185 -1.67 -9.25 22.48
N VAL A 186 -1.27 -8.14 21.84
CA VAL A 186 0.09 -7.60 22.04
C VAL A 186 0.27 -7.14 23.49
N PRO A 187 1.29 -7.64 24.22
CA PRO A 187 1.48 -7.35 25.65
C PRO A 187 1.58 -5.86 26.00
N PHE A 188 2.18 -5.07 25.11
CA PHE A 188 2.27 -3.61 25.30
C PHE A 188 0.90 -2.93 25.32
N GLY A 189 -0.05 -3.47 24.56
CA GLY A 189 -1.41 -2.97 24.52
C GLY A 189 -2.18 -3.24 25.82
N PHE A 190 -2.00 -4.43 26.42
CA PHE A 190 -2.53 -4.72 27.77
C PHE A 190 -1.93 -3.82 28.85
N TRP A 191 -0.62 -3.56 28.77
CA TRP A 191 0.02 -2.62 29.71
C TRP A 191 -0.61 -1.21 29.65
N LEU A 192 -0.89 -0.71 28.44
CA LEU A 192 -1.58 0.57 28.25
C LEU A 192 -3.04 0.52 28.70
N GLN A 193 -3.72 -0.60 28.42
CA GLN A 193 -5.09 -0.83 28.86
C GLN A 193 -5.20 -0.71 30.38
N ASP A 194 -4.34 -1.41 31.12
CA ASP A 194 -4.32 -1.39 32.58
C ASP A 194 -3.94 0.00 33.12
N TYR A 195 -2.91 0.62 32.54
CA TYR A 195 -2.41 1.92 33.00
C TYR A 195 -3.45 3.04 32.84
N PHE A 196 -4.20 3.04 31.74
CA PHE A 196 -5.24 4.03 31.45
C PHE A 196 -6.66 3.56 31.83
N ASN A 197 -6.78 2.41 32.50
CA ASN A 197 -8.04 1.76 32.87
C ASN A 197 -9.06 1.71 31.71
N GLN A 198 -8.57 1.29 30.54
CA GLN A 198 -9.37 1.17 29.32
C GLN A 198 -10.05 -0.20 29.25
N SER A 199 -11.12 -0.28 28.46
CA SER A 199 -11.89 -1.51 28.29
C SER A 199 -11.27 -2.50 27.29
N ARG A 200 -10.25 -2.08 26.52
CA ARG A 200 -9.67 -2.89 25.45
C ARG A 200 -8.18 -2.66 25.26
N ASN A 201 -7.54 -3.58 24.54
CA ASN A 201 -6.20 -3.44 24.03
C ASN A 201 -6.21 -2.46 22.84
N HIS A 202 -5.44 -1.38 22.93
CA HIS A 202 -5.35 -0.33 21.92
C HIS A 202 -4.11 -0.42 21.03
N TYR A 203 -3.44 -1.58 20.95
CA TYR A 203 -2.26 -1.74 20.12
C TYR A 203 -2.53 -1.39 18.66
N ASP A 204 -3.66 -1.82 18.13
CA ASP A 204 -4.06 -1.55 16.75
C ASP A 204 -4.16 -0.06 16.42
N ARG A 205 -4.87 0.70 17.25
CA ARG A 205 -4.90 2.16 17.21
C ARG A 205 -3.53 2.82 17.22
N ILE A 206 -2.57 2.25 17.95
CA ILE A 206 -1.18 2.75 17.96
C ILE A 206 -0.50 2.49 16.63
N VAL A 207 -0.74 1.34 16.01
CA VAL A 207 -0.24 1.03 14.68
C VAL A 207 -0.87 1.95 13.63
N HIS A 208 -2.19 2.21 13.66
CA HIS A 208 -2.85 3.17 12.78
C HIS A 208 -2.32 4.60 12.95
N PHE A 209 -2.18 5.07 14.20
CA PHE A 209 -1.52 6.33 14.47
C PHE A 209 -0.09 6.38 13.92
N SER A 210 0.67 5.29 14.12
CA SER A 210 2.05 5.15 13.66
C SER A 210 2.14 5.07 12.14
N PHE A 211 1.15 4.48 11.46
CA PHE A 211 1.06 4.48 10.01
C PHE A 211 1.07 5.92 9.52
N GLY A 212 0.15 6.76 10.02
CA GLY A 212 0.12 8.17 9.67
C GLY A 212 1.42 8.90 9.99
N LEU A 213 1.91 8.73 11.23
CA LEU A 213 3.11 9.40 11.71
C LEU A 213 4.35 9.04 10.87
N LEU A 214 4.54 7.75 10.56
CA LEU A 214 5.76 7.25 9.93
C LEU A 214 5.69 7.29 8.39
N PHE A 215 4.51 7.16 7.78
CA PHE A 215 4.38 7.14 6.30
C PHE A 215 4.15 8.50 5.66
N ALA A 216 3.64 9.51 6.38
CA ALA A 216 3.39 10.82 5.79
C ALA A 216 4.63 11.44 5.15
N TYR A 217 5.82 11.28 5.75
CA TYR A 217 7.07 11.78 5.19
C TYR A 217 7.55 11.00 3.94
N PRO A 218 7.64 9.66 3.93
CA PRO A 218 7.88 8.89 2.71
C PRO A 218 6.92 9.21 1.58
N ILE A 219 5.61 9.33 1.87
CA ILE A 219 4.59 9.68 0.88
C ILE A 219 4.85 11.09 0.32
N ARG A 220 5.17 12.06 1.20
CA ARG A 220 5.58 13.39 0.77
C ARG A 220 6.78 13.35 -0.16
N GLU A 221 7.78 12.51 0.12
CA GLU A 221 8.96 12.35 -0.71
C GLU A 221 8.58 11.88 -2.13
N ILE A 222 7.64 10.94 -2.25
CA ILE A 222 7.08 10.50 -3.53
C ILE A 222 6.41 11.66 -4.27
N PHE A 223 5.50 12.39 -3.63
CA PHE A 223 4.78 13.50 -4.26
C PHE A 223 5.71 14.62 -4.71
N MET A 224 6.74 14.93 -3.94
CA MET A 224 7.72 15.96 -4.31
C MET A 224 8.62 15.52 -5.46
N ARG A 225 9.13 14.29 -5.43
CA ARG A 225 10.15 13.84 -6.39
C ARG A 225 9.57 13.26 -7.67
N ILE A 226 8.44 12.56 -7.58
CA ILE A 226 7.74 11.95 -8.72
C ILE A 226 6.61 12.87 -9.18
N GLY A 227 5.72 13.22 -8.26
CA GLY A 227 4.55 14.07 -8.55
C GLY A 227 4.89 15.54 -8.82
N LYS A 228 6.13 15.96 -8.54
CA LYS A 228 6.60 17.36 -8.63
C LYS A 228 5.70 18.34 -7.87
N SER A 229 5.05 17.86 -6.80
CA SER A 229 4.23 18.67 -5.92
C SER A 229 5.11 19.66 -5.16
N LYS A 230 4.57 20.86 -4.92
CA LYS A 230 5.28 21.99 -4.32
C LYS A 230 4.38 22.76 -3.36
N GLY A 231 5.00 23.50 -2.45
CA GLY A 231 4.32 24.43 -1.55
C GLY A 231 3.24 23.75 -0.71
N PHE A 232 2.01 24.22 -0.82
CA PHE A 232 0.86 23.67 -0.10
C PHE A 232 0.58 22.21 -0.48
N TRP A 233 0.59 21.90 -1.78
CA TRP A 233 0.26 20.56 -2.26
C TRP A 233 1.25 19.50 -1.78
N ALA A 234 2.53 19.86 -1.59
CA ALA A 234 3.52 18.96 -0.99
C ALA A 234 3.33 18.71 0.52
N LEU A 235 2.44 19.47 1.20
CA LEU A 235 2.06 19.23 2.60
C LEU A 235 0.70 18.55 2.71
N TRP A 236 -0.24 18.90 1.83
CA TRP A 236 -1.61 18.40 1.90
C TRP A 236 -1.78 16.98 1.34
N THR A 237 -1.21 16.69 0.17
CA THR A 237 -1.43 15.39 -0.50
C THR A 237 -0.96 14.16 0.29
N PRO A 238 0.07 14.23 1.15
CA PRO A 238 0.41 13.11 2.03
C PRO A 238 -0.66 12.80 3.07
N ILE A 239 -1.31 13.81 3.64
CA ILE A 239 -2.40 13.64 4.63
C ILE A 239 -3.58 12.95 3.96
N GLU A 240 -3.99 13.48 2.80
CA GLU A 240 -5.05 12.90 1.97
C GLU A 240 -4.76 11.46 1.58
N LEU A 241 -3.54 11.15 1.15
CA LEU A 241 -3.20 9.78 0.76
C LEU A 241 -3.14 8.84 1.96
N VAL A 242 -2.66 9.29 3.13
CA VAL A 242 -2.72 8.46 4.36
C VAL A 242 -4.17 8.15 4.72
N LEU A 243 -5.04 9.16 4.77
CA LEU A 243 -6.46 8.97 5.08
C LEU A 243 -7.13 8.04 4.05
N GLY A 244 -6.87 8.25 2.77
CA GLY A 244 -7.40 7.41 1.70
C GLY A 244 -6.91 5.96 1.77
N LEU A 245 -5.63 5.75 2.09
CA LEU A 245 -5.07 4.40 2.28
C LEU A 245 -5.63 3.73 3.53
N SER A 246 -5.80 4.47 4.62
CA SER A 246 -6.43 3.96 5.85
C SER A 246 -7.88 3.55 5.57
N ALA A 247 -8.66 4.38 4.88
CA ALA A 247 -10.03 4.04 4.53
C ALA A 247 -10.12 2.80 3.62
N ILE A 248 -9.20 2.66 2.67
CA ILE A 248 -9.11 1.45 1.84
C ILE A 248 -8.80 0.23 2.71
N TYR A 249 -7.89 0.36 3.68
CA TYR A 249 -7.52 -0.71 4.60
C TYR A 249 -8.73 -1.17 5.43
N GLU A 250 -9.45 -0.25 6.10
CA GLU A 250 -10.66 -0.57 6.87
C GLU A 250 -11.74 -1.26 6.03
N ILE A 251 -11.94 -0.79 4.78
CA ILE A 251 -12.91 -1.38 3.86
C ILE A 251 -12.51 -2.81 3.49
N LEU A 252 -11.20 -3.07 3.31
CA LEU A 252 -10.70 -4.40 3.02
C LEU A 252 -10.87 -5.33 4.22
N GLU A 253 -10.56 -4.88 5.44
CA GLU A 253 -10.75 -5.68 6.65
C GLU A 253 -12.21 -6.02 6.90
N TRP A 254 -13.11 -5.04 6.77
CA TRP A 254 -14.54 -5.27 6.82
C TRP A 254 -14.98 -6.33 5.78
N TRP A 255 -14.50 -6.20 4.54
CA TRP A 255 -14.86 -7.13 3.48
C TRP A 255 -14.34 -8.54 3.73
N ILE A 256 -13.10 -8.67 4.22
CA ILE A 256 -12.49 -9.94 4.64
C ILE A 256 -13.32 -10.56 5.78
N ALA A 257 -13.64 -9.80 6.83
CA ALA A 257 -14.45 -10.29 7.95
C ALA A 257 -15.84 -10.80 7.50
N VAL A 258 -16.48 -10.13 6.54
CA VAL A 258 -17.76 -10.58 5.95
C VAL A 258 -17.58 -11.88 5.17
N MET A 259 -16.50 -12.03 4.40
CA MET A 259 -16.25 -13.25 3.60
C MET A 259 -15.94 -14.48 4.46
N PHE A 260 -15.12 -14.33 5.49
CA PHE A 260 -14.78 -15.44 6.39
C PHE A 260 -15.94 -15.77 7.34
N GLY A 261 -16.68 -14.76 7.79
CA GLY A 261 -17.84 -14.91 8.66
C GLY A 261 -17.53 -15.54 10.03
N GLY A 262 -18.57 -15.69 10.85
CA GLY A 262 -18.50 -16.34 12.16
C GLY A 262 -17.53 -15.68 13.14
N ASP A 263 -17.07 -16.44 14.13
CA ASP A 263 -16.16 -15.96 15.18
C ASP A 263 -14.78 -15.58 14.61
N LEU A 264 -14.34 -16.21 13.52
CA LEU A 264 -13.05 -15.93 12.87
C LEU A 264 -13.02 -14.54 12.23
N GLY A 265 -14.08 -14.15 11.53
CA GLY A 265 -14.19 -12.80 10.96
C GLY A 265 -14.26 -11.71 12.03
N ILE A 266 -14.94 -11.96 13.15
CA ILE A 266 -15.03 -11.02 14.28
C ILE A 266 -13.69 -10.90 15.01
N ALA A 267 -13.00 -12.03 15.22
CA ALA A 267 -11.69 -12.05 15.85
C ALA A 267 -10.64 -11.32 15.02
N TYR A 268 -10.64 -11.52 13.69
CA TYR A 268 -9.75 -10.82 12.77
C TYR A 268 -10.00 -9.31 12.75
N LEU A 269 -11.27 -8.90 12.70
CA LEU A 269 -11.63 -7.48 12.66
C LEU A 269 -11.14 -6.73 13.91
N GLY A 270 -10.72 -7.42 14.98
CA GLY A 270 -9.98 -6.80 16.09
C GLY A 270 -10.78 -5.79 16.93
N THR A 271 -12.07 -5.61 16.62
CA THR A 271 -12.93 -4.53 17.16
C THR A 271 -13.03 -4.53 18.68
N GLN A 272 -12.86 -5.69 19.31
CA GLN A 272 -13.00 -5.86 20.76
C GLN A 272 -14.33 -5.28 21.29
N GLY A 273 -15.39 -5.35 20.48
CA GLY A 273 -16.71 -4.82 20.79
C GLY A 273 -16.90 -3.31 20.52
N ASP A 274 -15.92 -2.63 19.95
CA ASP A 274 -16.05 -1.22 19.54
C ASP A 274 -16.66 -1.11 18.13
N ILE A 275 -17.86 -0.55 18.06
CA ILE A 275 -18.58 -0.32 16.80
C ILE A 275 -17.98 0.81 15.96
N TRP A 276 -17.11 1.64 16.56
CA TRP A 276 -16.48 2.81 15.92
C TRP A 276 -15.02 2.56 15.56
N ASP A 277 -14.55 1.30 15.55
CA ASP A 277 -13.11 1.03 15.47
C ASP A 277 -12.48 1.62 14.21
N ALA A 278 -13.01 1.24 13.05
CA ALA A 278 -12.55 1.75 11.76
C ALA A 278 -12.51 3.29 11.69
N GLN A 279 -13.47 3.97 12.32
CA GLN A 279 -13.48 5.44 12.37
C GLN A 279 -12.36 5.98 13.26
N TRP A 280 -12.10 5.34 14.40
CA TRP A 280 -10.96 5.69 15.26
C TRP A 280 -9.63 5.43 14.57
N ASP A 281 -9.50 4.32 13.86
CA ASP A 281 -8.28 3.92 13.17
C ASP A 281 -7.94 4.88 12.03
N MET A 282 -8.94 5.22 11.20
CA MET A 282 -8.80 6.28 10.19
C MET A 282 -8.47 7.65 10.81
N PHE A 283 -9.14 8.02 11.91
CA PHE A 283 -8.89 9.29 12.59
C PHE A 283 -7.45 9.37 13.12
N LEU A 284 -6.97 8.31 13.76
CA LEU A 284 -5.63 8.25 14.34
C LEU A 284 -4.55 8.24 13.25
N ALA A 285 -4.76 7.52 12.16
CA ALA A 285 -3.89 7.59 10.98
C ALA A 285 -3.83 9.02 10.42
N GLY A 286 -4.99 9.69 10.29
CA GLY A 286 -5.07 11.10 9.93
C GLY A 286 -4.25 11.99 10.87
N LEU A 287 -4.48 11.87 12.17
CA LEU A 287 -3.82 12.67 13.20
C LEU A 287 -2.29 12.49 13.18
N GLY A 288 -1.82 11.24 13.11
CA GLY A 288 -0.39 10.94 13.00
C GLY A 288 0.23 11.62 11.77
N SER A 289 -0.45 11.56 10.62
CA SER A 289 0.03 12.20 9.39
C SER A 289 0.09 13.72 9.51
N MET A 290 -0.91 14.34 10.14
CA MET A 290 -0.94 15.78 10.38
C MET A 290 0.24 16.21 11.25
N ILE A 291 0.53 15.49 12.34
CA ILE A 291 1.69 15.78 13.21
C ILE A 291 2.99 15.77 12.42
N THR A 292 3.23 14.74 11.61
CA THR A 292 4.45 14.66 10.78
C THR A 292 4.55 15.80 9.78
N ILE A 293 3.45 16.17 9.12
CA ILE A 293 3.43 17.29 8.19
C ILE A 293 3.61 18.64 8.90
N PHE A 294 3.07 18.81 10.12
CA PHE A 294 3.33 19.99 10.95
C PHE A 294 4.80 20.11 11.32
N ILE A 295 5.46 19.01 11.70
CA ILE A 295 6.90 18.99 11.97
C ILE A 295 7.68 19.41 10.72
N VAL A 296 7.33 18.86 9.55
CA VAL A 296 7.96 19.23 8.27
C VAL A 296 7.76 20.72 7.98
N LEU A 297 6.54 21.25 8.16
CA LEU A 297 6.25 22.67 7.99
C LEU A 297 7.09 23.53 8.94
N ALA A 298 7.17 23.16 10.23
CA ALA A 298 7.99 23.87 11.21
C ALA A 298 9.46 23.92 10.78
N VAL A 299 10.03 22.78 10.35
CA VAL A 299 11.40 22.71 9.83
C VAL A 299 11.59 23.62 8.61
N LEU A 300 10.65 23.62 7.67
CA LEU A 300 10.71 24.49 6.50
C LEU A 300 10.65 25.98 6.87
N LEU A 301 9.81 26.34 7.83
CA LEU A 301 9.69 27.72 8.31
C LEU A 301 10.92 28.17 9.10
N ILE A 302 11.57 27.29 9.86
CA ILE A 302 12.78 27.62 10.63
C ILE A 302 13.99 27.77 9.70
N PHE A 303 14.21 26.80 8.81
CA PHE A 303 15.46 26.71 8.04
C PHE A 303 15.38 27.25 6.61
N LYS A 304 14.17 27.37 6.04
CA LYS A 304 13.96 27.73 4.62
C LYS A 304 12.83 28.75 4.41
N TYR A 305 12.57 29.60 5.41
CA TYR A 305 11.42 30.51 5.44
C TYR A 305 11.14 31.25 4.12
N LYS A 306 12.14 32.00 3.61
CA LYS A 306 11.97 32.88 2.43
C LYS A 306 11.66 32.07 1.17
N ASP A 307 12.39 30.98 0.95
CA ASP A 307 12.21 30.11 -0.22
C ASP A 307 10.87 29.39 -0.16
N TYR A 308 10.51 28.88 1.02
CA TYR A 308 9.26 28.15 1.21
C TYR A 308 8.04 29.06 1.05
N LEU A 309 8.05 30.30 1.57
CA LEU A 309 6.95 31.24 1.34
C LEU A 309 6.75 31.58 -0.14
N LYS A 310 7.83 31.68 -0.90
CA LYS A 310 7.75 31.88 -2.35
C LYS A 310 7.09 30.66 -3.01
N GLU A 311 7.55 29.46 -2.68
CA GLU A 311 7.00 28.20 -3.19
C GLU A 311 5.51 28.02 -2.83
N LEU A 312 5.13 28.38 -1.60
CA LEU A 312 3.76 28.34 -1.13
C LEU A 312 2.86 29.26 -1.97
N LYS A 313 3.27 30.53 -2.18
CA LYS A 313 2.53 31.46 -3.04
C LYS A 313 2.43 30.97 -4.48
N GLU A 314 3.49 30.36 -5.01
CA GLU A 314 3.50 29.81 -6.36
C GLU A 314 2.59 28.58 -6.50
N SER A 315 2.42 27.77 -5.44
CA SER A 315 1.62 26.55 -5.47
C SER A 315 0.13 26.77 -5.71
N PHE A 316 -0.38 27.99 -5.48
CA PHE A 316 -1.77 28.37 -5.76
C PHE A 316 -1.95 29.03 -7.14
N LYS A 317 -0.88 29.25 -7.91
CA LYS A 317 -1.00 29.83 -9.25
C LYS A 317 -1.52 28.80 -10.23
N VAL A 318 -2.63 29.12 -10.88
CA VAL A 318 -3.22 28.28 -11.94
C VAL A 318 -2.34 28.31 -13.19
N ASN A 319 -1.95 27.14 -13.68
CA ASN A 319 -1.26 27.02 -14.95
C ASN A 319 -2.23 27.32 -16.09
N LYS A 320 -1.99 28.41 -16.84
CA LYS A 320 -2.85 28.82 -17.97
C LYS A 320 -2.75 27.90 -19.19
N LYS A 321 -1.88 26.89 -19.17
CA LYS A 321 -1.80 25.89 -20.24
C LYS A 321 -3.02 24.95 -20.14
N PRO A 322 -3.73 24.71 -21.26
CA PRO A 322 -4.90 23.84 -21.26
C PRO A 322 -4.51 22.40 -20.87
N LEU A 323 -5.25 21.80 -19.94
CA LEU A 323 -4.94 20.50 -19.33
C LEU A 323 -5.41 19.28 -20.14
N GLY A 324 -5.88 19.51 -21.38
CA GLY A 324 -6.47 18.48 -22.24
C GLY A 324 -7.87 18.85 -22.74
N GLU A 325 -8.50 19.87 -22.15
CA GLU A 325 -9.82 20.40 -22.54
C GLU A 325 -9.86 20.75 -24.04
N LYS A 326 -8.84 21.42 -24.56
CA LYS A 326 -8.72 21.72 -26.00
C LYS A 326 -8.56 20.47 -26.86
N ALA A 327 -7.97 19.39 -26.32
CA ALA A 327 -7.88 18.11 -27.02
C ALA A 327 -9.25 17.40 -27.04
N LEU A 328 -10.01 17.46 -25.94
CA LEU A 328 -11.38 16.95 -25.85
C LEU A 328 -12.33 17.70 -26.80
N GLU A 329 -12.25 19.03 -26.85
CA GLU A 329 -13.00 19.84 -27.82
C GLU A 329 -12.68 19.45 -29.27
N LYS A 330 -11.40 19.22 -29.58
CA LYS A 330 -10.96 18.79 -30.92
C LYS A 330 -11.50 17.40 -31.29
N ILE A 331 -11.66 16.51 -30.31
CA ILE A 331 -12.29 15.20 -30.52
C ILE A 331 -13.80 15.37 -30.76
N GLN A 332 -14.48 16.22 -29.98
CA GLN A 332 -15.91 16.50 -30.17
C GLN A 332 -16.22 17.16 -31.51
N ARG A 333 -15.39 18.12 -31.95
CA ARG A 333 -15.53 18.78 -33.26
C ARG A 333 -15.26 17.87 -34.45
N ARG A 334 -14.57 16.74 -34.26
CA ARG A 334 -14.37 15.72 -35.31
C ARG A 334 -15.51 14.71 -35.40
N LYS A 335 -16.39 14.66 -34.40
CA LYS A 335 -17.58 13.80 -34.36
C LYS A 335 -18.84 14.50 -34.87
N ARG A 336 -18.81 15.84 -35.00
CA ARG A 336 -19.77 16.65 -35.75
C ARG A 336 -19.25 16.80 -37.17
#